data_AF-A0A1I5R8X1-F1
#
_entry.id   AF-A0A1I5R8X1-F1
#
_cell.length_a   1.000
_cell.length_b   1.000
_cell.length_c   1.000
_cell.angle_alpha   90.00
_cell.angle_beta   90.00
_cell.angle_gamma   90.00
#
_symmetry.space_group_name_H-M   'P 1'
#
loop_
_entity.id
_entity.type
_entity.pdbx_description
1 polymer ?
#
loop_
_entity_poly.entity_id
_entity_poly.type
_entity_poly.pdbx_seq_one_letter_code
_entity_poly.pdbx_strand_id
1 'polypeptide(L)'
;MGLIERVMSLAFGTGATALRETAHVFRENAENRAVRELELSEAALAQFAAEFAARRRGRFDRLMDAVNRLPRPALALGTLGLFVGAMADPVWFAARMEGVALVPEPLWWLMGAVVSFYFGARHQAKGQEFRRALAERALAARKLQGERNAALEDWRRGNV
;
A
#
# COMPACT_ATOMS: atom_id res chain seq x y z
N MET A 1 52.48 21.25 58.35
CA MET A 1 52.20 21.09 56.90
C MET A 1 52.08 19.61 56.56
N GLY A 2 50.88 19.11 56.23
CA GLY A 2 50.78 17.97 55.30
C GLY A 2 50.31 16.59 55.78
N LEU A 3 49.90 16.36 57.04
CA LEU A 3 49.35 15.04 57.45
C LEU A 3 47.81 15.04 57.55
N ILE A 4 47.21 16.05 58.19
CA ILE A 4 45.74 16.18 58.27
C ILE A 4 45.12 16.49 56.90
N GLU A 5 45.81 17.27 56.06
CA GLU A 5 45.40 17.54 54.68
C GLU A 5 45.42 16.29 53.79
N ARG A 6 46.39 15.39 53.99
CA ARG A 6 46.49 14.11 53.25
C ARG A 6 45.43 13.11 53.68
N VAL A 7 45.08 13.07 54.96
CA VAL A 7 44.02 12.17 55.47
C VAL A 7 42.65 12.66 55.01
N MET A 8 42.41 13.97 55.00
CA MET A 8 41.18 14.55 54.48
C MET A 8 41.09 14.42 52.95
N SER A 9 42.20 14.52 52.20
CA SER A 9 42.18 14.27 50.75
C SER A 9 42.01 12.78 50.40
N LEU A 10 42.44 11.86 51.25
CA LEU A 10 42.19 10.42 51.06
C LEU A 10 40.75 10.02 51.41
N ALA A 11 40.16 10.67 52.42
CA ALA A 11 38.78 10.44 52.83
C ALA A 11 37.75 11.10 51.89
N PHE A 12 38.07 12.26 51.32
CA PHE A 12 37.16 13.05 50.48
C PHE A 12 37.56 13.14 48.99
N GLY A 13 38.76 12.67 48.61
CA GLY A 13 39.31 12.82 47.24
C GLY A 13 38.87 11.76 46.22
N THR A 14 37.96 10.87 46.57
CA THR A 14 37.40 9.86 45.65
C THR A 14 35.88 10.00 45.43
N GLY A 15 35.28 11.09 45.92
CA GLY A 15 33.83 11.31 45.81
C GLY A 15 33.37 11.85 44.46
N ALA A 16 34.22 12.60 43.73
CA ALA A 16 33.81 13.23 42.47
C ALA A 16 33.75 12.25 41.29
N THR A 17 34.59 11.20 41.30
CA THR A 17 34.64 10.22 40.23
C THR A 17 33.60 9.11 40.43
N ALA A 18 33.38 8.68 41.68
CA ALA A 18 32.42 7.63 42.02
C ALA A 18 30.95 8.06 41.87
N LEU A 19 30.63 9.33 42.13
CA LEU A 19 29.28 9.88 41.90
C LEU A 19 28.95 10.06 40.42
N ARG A 20 29.97 10.27 39.57
CA ARG A 20 29.79 10.39 38.12
C ARG A 20 29.48 9.03 37.49
N GLU A 21 30.09 7.96 38.02
CA GLU A 21 29.85 6.58 37.58
C GLU A 21 28.51 6.01 38.10
N THR A 22 28.04 6.43 39.28
CA THR A 22 26.72 6.03 39.83
C THR A 22 25.54 6.88 39.33
N ALA A 23 25.76 8.10 38.82
CA ALA A 23 24.70 8.87 38.16
C ALA A 23 24.23 8.24 36.83
N HIS A 24 25.09 7.47 36.16
CA HIS A 24 24.70 6.67 34.99
C HIS A 24 23.82 5.44 35.34
N VAL A 25 23.75 5.07 36.62
CA VAL A 25 22.94 3.93 37.09
C VAL A 25 21.49 4.34 37.38
N PHE A 26 21.24 5.61 37.75
CA PHE A 26 19.89 6.12 38.03
C PHE A 26 19.24 6.90 36.88
N ARG A 27 20.01 7.23 35.84
CA ARG A 27 19.49 7.88 34.63
C ARG A 27 19.84 6.99 33.44
N GLU A 28 18.82 6.30 32.93
CA GLU A 28 18.90 5.54 31.68
C GLU A 28 19.67 6.35 30.63
N ASN A 29 20.78 5.78 30.14
CA ASN A 29 21.64 6.45 29.18
C ASN A 29 20.78 6.82 27.95
N ALA A 30 20.62 8.13 27.70
CA ALA A 30 19.67 8.61 26.69
C ALA A 30 19.96 8.02 25.30
N GLU A 31 21.24 7.78 25.01
CA GLU A 31 21.71 7.06 23.82
C GLU A 31 21.18 5.62 23.75
N ASN A 32 21.30 4.83 24.83
CA ASN A 32 20.83 3.45 24.85
C ASN A 32 19.30 3.35 24.75
N ARG A 33 18.58 4.35 25.28
CA ARG A 33 17.13 4.45 25.10
C ARG A 33 16.77 4.77 23.66
N ALA A 34 17.46 5.73 23.05
CA ALA A 34 17.25 6.11 21.65
C ALA A 34 17.57 4.97 20.68
N VAL A 35 18.64 4.20 20.92
CA VAL A 35 18.98 3.01 20.14
C VAL A 35 17.88 1.96 20.23
N ARG A 36 17.39 1.63 21.44
CA ARG A 36 16.29 0.68 21.61
C ARG A 36 14.98 1.13 20.96
N GLU A 37 14.69 2.43 21.01
CA GLU A 37 13.51 3.02 20.40
C GLU A 37 13.60 3.02 18.86
N LEU A 38 14.79 3.25 18.31
CA LEU A 38 15.07 3.10 16.89
C LEU A 38 14.93 1.64 16.44
N GLU A 39 15.52 0.68 17.17
CA GLU A 39 15.42 -0.76 16.89
C GLU A 39 13.95 -1.24 16.90
N LEU A 40 13.17 -0.81 17.90
CA LEU A 40 11.74 -1.11 17.95
C LEU A 40 10.98 -0.50 16.77
N SER A 41 11.32 0.73 16.37
CA SER A 41 10.71 1.41 15.24
C SER A 41 11.05 0.73 13.90
N GLU A 42 12.31 0.35 13.70
CA GLU A 42 12.76 -0.42 12.53
C GLU A 42 12.10 -1.80 12.47
N ALA A 43 12.03 -2.51 13.60
CA ALA A 43 11.36 -3.81 13.69
C ALA A 43 9.87 -3.71 13.36
N ALA A 44 9.18 -2.69 13.89
CA ALA A 44 7.78 -2.43 13.57
C ALA A 44 7.57 -2.09 12.09
N LEU A 45 8.41 -1.23 11.51
CA LEU A 45 8.35 -0.89 10.08
C LEU A 45 8.67 -2.10 9.19
N ALA A 46 9.61 -2.95 9.57
CA ALA A 46 9.93 -4.19 8.86
C ALA A 46 8.78 -5.19 8.92
N GLN A 47 8.14 -5.34 10.08
CA GLN A 47 6.94 -6.18 10.23
C GLN A 47 5.78 -5.63 9.39
N PHE A 48 5.52 -4.32 9.45
CA PHE A 48 4.52 -3.68 8.60
C PHE A 48 4.83 -3.89 7.11
N ALA A 49 6.08 -3.71 6.69
CA ALA A 49 6.49 -3.95 5.30
C ALA A 49 6.28 -5.42 4.89
N ALA A 50 6.52 -6.37 5.80
CA ALA A 50 6.29 -7.79 5.56
C ALA A 50 4.80 -8.17 5.49
N GLU A 51 3.95 -7.58 6.32
CA GLU A 51 2.49 -7.81 6.30
C GLU A 51 1.81 -7.15 5.10
N PHE A 52 2.28 -5.97 4.67
CA PHE A 52 1.77 -5.27 3.49
C PHE A 52 2.48 -5.66 2.19
N ALA A 53 3.51 -6.51 2.23
CA ALA A 53 4.14 -7.06 1.04
C ALA A 53 3.07 -7.78 0.21
N ALA A 54 2.76 -7.21 -0.96
CA ALA A 54 1.67 -7.64 -1.81
C ALA A 54 1.63 -9.17 -1.95
N ARG A 55 0.56 -9.79 -1.45
CA ARG A 55 0.30 -11.22 -1.51
C ARG A 55 0.60 -11.70 -2.93
N ARG A 56 1.64 -12.53 -3.11
CA ARG A 56 2.08 -13.00 -4.43
C ARG A 56 0.89 -13.67 -5.12
N ARG A 57 0.27 -12.98 -6.09
CA ARG A 57 -0.87 -13.50 -6.85
C ARG A 57 -0.43 -14.78 -7.56
N GLY A 58 -1.21 -15.85 -7.38
CA GLY A 58 -0.88 -17.17 -7.90
C GLY A 58 -0.86 -17.21 -9.44
N ARG A 59 -0.29 -18.27 -10.02
CA ARG A 59 -0.38 -18.51 -11.47
C ARG A 59 -1.84 -18.63 -11.92
N PHE A 60 -2.68 -19.27 -11.11
CA PHE A 60 -4.12 -19.38 -11.34
C PHE A 60 -4.82 -18.01 -11.35
N ASP A 61 -4.53 -17.15 -10.36
CA ASP A 61 -5.11 -15.80 -10.31
C ASP A 61 -4.76 -14.98 -11.55
N ARG A 62 -3.51 -15.09 -12.03
CA ARG A 62 -3.08 -14.41 -13.25
C ARG A 62 -3.79 -14.94 -14.50
N LEU A 63 -4.00 -16.25 -14.59
CA LEU A 63 -4.77 -16.85 -15.67
C LEU A 63 -6.21 -16.35 -15.65
N MET A 64 -6.88 -16.41 -14.49
CA MET A 64 -8.25 -15.93 -14.35
C MET A 64 -8.37 -14.42 -14.61
N ASP A 65 -7.37 -13.63 -14.23
CA ASP A 65 -7.31 -12.21 -14.57
C ASP A 65 -7.17 -11.99 -16.08
N ALA A 66 -6.40 -12.82 -16.78
CA ALA A 66 -6.28 -12.76 -18.24
C ALA A 66 -7.64 -13.11 -18.88
N VAL A 67 -8.27 -14.21 -18.47
CA VAL A 67 -9.60 -14.61 -18.96
C VAL A 67 -10.63 -13.51 -18.76
N ASN A 68 -10.66 -12.87 -17.59
CA ASN A 68 -11.58 -11.77 -17.29
C ASN A 68 -11.27 -10.48 -18.08
N ARG A 69 -10.09 -10.37 -18.70
CA ARG A 69 -9.68 -9.23 -19.53
C ARG A 69 -9.83 -9.49 -21.02
N LEU A 70 -9.98 -10.75 -21.45
CA LEU A 70 -10.22 -11.14 -22.84
C LEU A 70 -11.50 -10.56 -23.47
N PRO A 71 -12.61 -10.27 -22.76
CA PRO A 71 -13.82 -9.77 -23.42
C PRO A 71 -13.60 -8.50 -24.24
N ARG A 72 -12.82 -7.54 -23.71
CA ARG A 72 -12.52 -6.28 -24.43
C ARG A 72 -11.79 -6.50 -25.77
N PRO A 73 -10.63 -7.17 -25.82
CA PRO A 73 -9.95 -7.45 -27.07
C PRO A 73 -10.76 -8.39 -27.97
N ALA A 74 -11.49 -9.37 -27.42
CA ALA A 74 -12.34 -10.24 -28.21
C ALA A 74 -13.46 -9.48 -28.94
N LEU A 75 -14.09 -8.50 -28.28
CA LEU A 75 -15.09 -7.64 -28.93
C LEU A 75 -14.47 -6.81 -30.05
N ALA A 76 -13.30 -6.18 -29.82
CA ALA A 76 -12.63 -5.37 -30.83
C ALA A 76 -12.13 -6.20 -32.03
N LEU A 77 -11.51 -7.34 -31.78
CA LEU A 77 -11.03 -8.23 -32.85
C LEU A 77 -12.20 -8.95 -33.54
N GLY A 78 -13.26 -9.26 -32.79
CA GLY A 78 -14.48 -9.87 -33.32
C GLY A 78 -15.22 -8.93 -34.27
N THR A 79 -15.35 -7.64 -33.95
CA THR A 79 -15.96 -6.66 -34.86
C THR A 79 -15.14 -6.48 -36.13
N LEU A 80 -13.81 -6.36 -36.02
CA LEU A 80 -12.93 -6.34 -37.19
C LEU A 80 -13.07 -7.63 -38.03
N GLY A 81 -13.13 -8.78 -37.37
CA GLY A 81 -13.34 -10.08 -38.00
C GLY A 81 -14.69 -10.17 -38.74
N LEU A 82 -15.76 -9.59 -38.20
CA LEU A 82 -17.05 -9.50 -38.88
C LEU A 82 -16.96 -8.70 -40.18
N PHE A 83 -16.28 -7.54 -40.17
CA PHE A 83 -16.08 -6.74 -41.38
C PHE A 83 -15.24 -7.48 -42.42
N VAL A 84 -14.16 -8.13 -41.99
CA VAL A 84 -13.33 -8.96 -42.88
C VAL A 84 -14.14 -10.12 -43.46
N GLY A 85 -14.92 -10.83 -42.63
CA GLY A 85 -15.77 -11.93 -43.08
C GLY A 85 -16.83 -11.50 -44.09
N ALA A 86 -17.43 -10.33 -43.89
CA ALA A 86 -18.38 -9.74 -44.83
C ALA A 86 -17.77 -9.43 -46.21
N MET A 87 -16.47 -9.06 -46.26
CA MET A 87 -15.75 -8.80 -47.51
C MET A 87 -15.18 -10.07 -48.15
N ALA A 88 -14.74 -11.04 -47.34
CA ALA A 88 -14.09 -12.26 -47.82
C ALA A 88 -15.07 -13.27 -48.42
N ASP A 89 -16.24 -13.47 -47.79
CA ASP A 89 -17.32 -14.32 -48.31
C ASP A 89 -18.69 -13.71 -47.96
N PRO A 90 -19.21 -12.83 -48.83
CA PRO A 90 -20.47 -12.13 -48.59
C PRO A 90 -21.69 -13.07 -48.50
N VAL A 91 -21.69 -14.17 -49.25
CA VAL A 91 -22.82 -15.11 -49.29
C VAL A 91 -22.89 -15.90 -47.98
N TRP A 92 -21.74 -16.41 -47.52
CA TRP A 92 -21.65 -17.06 -46.22
C TRP A 92 -22.05 -16.12 -45.08
N PHE A 93 -21.58 -14.87 -45.12
CA PHE A 93 -21.89 -13.87 -44.11
C PHE A 93 -23.40 -13.54 -44.06
N ALA A 94 -24.01 -13.29 -45.23
CA ALA A 94 -25.44 -12.99 -45.33
C ALA A 94 -26.32 -14.11 -44.73
N ALA A 95 -25.99 -15.37 -45.01
CA ALA A 95 -26.72 -16.51 -44.46
C ALA A 95 -26.65 -16.59 -42.91
N ARG A 96 -25.58 -16.10 -42.27
CA ARG A 96 -25.52 -16.00 -40.79
C ARG A 96 -26.31 -14.80 -40.26
N MET A 97 -26.33 -13.69 -41.00
CA MET A 97 -27.10 -12.52 -40.61
C MET A 97 -28.62 -12.77 -40.63
N GLU A 98 -29.12 -13.65 -41.51
CA GLU A 98 -30.51 -14.12 -41.45
C GLU A 98 -30.85 -14.78 -40.12
N GLY A 99 -29.95 -15.64 -39.61
CA GLY A 99 -30.11 -16.27 -38.30
C GLY A 99 -30.16 -15.25 -37.16
N VAL A 100 -29.34 -14.19 -37.23
CA VAL A 100 -29.36 -13.08 -36.25
C VAL A 100 -30.65 -12.28 -36.34
N ALA A 101 -31.17 -12.04 -37.55
CA ALA A 101 -32.42 -11.33 -37.76
C ALA A 101 -33.65 -12.07 -37.21
N LEU A 102 -33.58 -13.41 -37.14
CA LEU A 102 -34.63 -14.24 -36.55
C LEU A 102 -34.61 -14.28 -35.01
N VAL A 103 -33.58 -13.73 -34.36
CA VAL A 103 -33.51 -13.70 -32.89
C VAL A 103 -34.63 -12.80 -32.33
N PRO A 104 -35.53 -13.33 -31.49
CA PRO A 104 -36.62 -12.55 -30.91
C PRO A 104 -36.14 -11.34 -30.12
N GLU A 105 -36.85 -10.21 -30.24
CA GLU A 105 -36.57 -8.97 -29.50
C GLU A 105 -36.39 -9.19 -27.98
N PRO A 106 -37.21 -10.00 -27.28
CA PRO A 106 -37.02 -10.23 -25.85
C PRO A 106 -35.66 -10.83 -25.47
N LEU A 107 -35.04 -11.63 -26.35
CA LEU A 107 -33.72 -12.20 -26.08
C LEU A 107 -32.61 -11.15 -26.14
N TRP A 108 -32.76 -10.14 -27.01
CA TRP A 108 -31.85 -8.99 -27.04
C TRP A 108 -31.94 -8.19 -25.75
N TRP A 109 -33.15 -7.94 -25.25
CA TRP A 109 -33.37 -7.30 -23.95
C TRP A 109 -32.76 -8.11 -22.80
N LEU A 110 -32.97 -9.44 -22.79
CA LEU A 110 -32.40 -10.32 -21.78
C LEU A 110 -30.87 -10.29 -21.80
N MET A 111 -30.25 -10.41 -22.98
CA MET A 111 -28.80 -10.34 -23.12
C MET A 111 -28.26 -8.98 -22.65
N GLY A 112 -28.90 -7.87 -23.05
CA GLY A 112 -28.57 -6.53 -22.59
C GLY A 112 -28.67 -6.40 -21.07
N ALA A 113 -29.72 -6.93 -20.45
CA ALA A 113 -29.92 -6.91 -19.00
C ALA A 113 -28.85 -7.70 -18.25
N VAL A 114 -28.56 -8.94 -18.68
CA VAL A 114 -27.56 -9.81 -18.04
C VAL A 114 -26.15 -9.20 -18.14
N VAL A 115 -25.76 -8.72 -19.32
CA VAL A 115 -24.45 -8.08 -19.54
C VAL A 115 -24.34 -6.80 -18.72
N SER A 116 -25.38 -5.95 -18.73
CA SER A 116 -25.40 -4.70 -17.96
C SER A 116 -25.32 -4.95 -16.45
N PHE A 117 -26.01 -5.97 -15.94
CA PHE A 117 -25.94 -6.33 -14.53
C PHE A 117 -24.54 -6.83 -14.14
N TYR A 118 -23.96 -7.76 -14.91
CA TYR A 118 -22.63 -8.31 -14.64
C TYR A 118 -21.53 -7.24 -14.67
N PHE A 119 -21.46 -6.48 -15.77
CA PHE A 119 -20.43 -5.45 -15.92
C PHE A 119 -20.73 -4.20 -15.08
N GLY A 120 -22.00 -3.85 -14.89
CA GLY A 120 -22.43 -2.74 -14.04
C GLY A 120 -22.04 -2.96 -12.58
N ALA A 121 -22.34 -4.13 -12.01
CA ALA A 121 -21.94 -4.47 -10.64
C ALA A 121 -20.41 -4.52 -10.49
N ARG A 122 -19.69 -5.11 -11.46
CA ARG A 122 -18.22 -5.15 -11.45
C ARG A 122 -17.59 -3.76 -11.55
N HIS A 123 -18.16 -2.87 -12.37
CA HIS A 123 -17.68 -1.49 -12.49
C HIS A 123 -17.93 -0.69 -11.21
N GLN A 124 -19.09 -0.87 -10.58
CA GLN A 124 -19.41 -0.27 -9.29
C GLN A 124 -18.44 -0.73 -8.20
N ALA A 125 -18.17 -2.04 -8.10
CA ALA A 125 -17.22 -2.58 -7.12
C ALA A 125 -15.82 -1.96 -7.25
N LYS A 126 -15.31 -1.84 -8.48
CA LYS A 126 -14.00 -1.20 -8.75
C LYS A 126 -14.00 0.30 -8.42
N GLY A 127 -15.12 0.99 -8.63
CA GLY A 127 -15.30 2.37 -8.21
C GLY A 127 -15.24 2.54 -6.68
N GLN A 128 -15.82 1.60 -5.93
CA GLN A 128 -15.75 1.60 -4.46
C GLN A 128 -14.33 1.32 -3.96
N GLU A 129 -13.61 0.38 -4.58
CA GLU A 129 -12.19 0.13 -4.27
C GLU A 129 -11.33 1.38 -4.47
N PHE A 130 -11.55 2.13 -5.56
CA PHE A 130 -10.82 3.38 -5.81
C PHE A 130 -11.12 4.44 -4.74
N ARG A 131 -12.39 4.59 -4.35
CA ARG A 131 -12.80 5.51 -3.27
C ARG A 131 -12.18 5.12 -1.93
N ARG A 132 -12.13 3.81 -1.59
CA ARG A 132 -11.46 3.30 -0.39
C ARG A 132 -9.96 3.60 -0.41
N ALA A 133 -9.29 3.32 -1.52
CA ALA A 133 -7.86 3.61 -1.66
C ALA A 133 -7.53 5.10 -1.54
N LEU A 134 -8.40 6.00 -2.05
CA LEU A 134 -8.25 7.44 -1.86
C LEU A 134 -8.42 7.84 -0.39
N ALA A 135 -9.42 7.29 0.30
CA ALA A 135 -9.66 7.56 1.72
C ALA A 135 -8.48 7.10 2.59
N GLU A 136 -7.95 5.89 2.35
CA GLU A 136 -6.77 5.36 3.04
C GLU A 136 -5.54 6.25 2.82
N ARG A 137 -5.29 6.69 1.58
CA ARG A 137 -4.18 7.61 1.26
C ARG A 137 -4.36 8.98 1.92
N ALA A 138 -5.56 9.52 1.96
CA ALA A 138 -5.85 10.78 2.63
C ALA A 138 -5.63 10.70 4.14
N LEU A 139 -6.03 9.58 4.78
CA LEU A 139 -5.79 9.32 6.19
C LEU A 139 -4.29 9.16 6.49
N ALA A 140 -3.55 8.44 5.64
CA ALA A 140 -2.09 8.32 5.77
C ALA A 140 -1.39 9.68 5.62
N ALA A 141 -1.80 10.51 4.65
CA ALA A 141 -1.28 11.87 4.49
C ALA A 141 -1.58 12.76 5.70
N ARG A 142 -2.77 12.64 6.28
CA ARG A 142 -3.15 13.36 7.50
C ARG A 142 -2.35 12.89 8.72
N LYS A 143 -2.05 11.59 8.82
CA LYS A 143 -1.19 11.04 9.88
C LYS A 143 0.22 11.61 9.78
N LEU A 144 0.80 11.67 8.58
CA LEU A 144 2.09 12.31 8.31
C LEU A 144 2.11 13.82 8.63
N GLN A 145 0.97 14.52 8.49
CA GLN A 145 0.84 15.92 8.92
C GLN A 145 0.68 16.09 10.44
N GLY A 146 0.05 15.12 11.11
CA GLY A 146 -0.16 15.11 12.57
C GLY A 146 1.09 14.67 13.35
N GLU A 147 1.93 13.83 12.76
CA GLU A 147 3.30 13.58 13.20
C GLU A 147 4.15 14.83 12.92
N ARG A 148 3.99 15.86 13.77
CA ARG A 148 4.86 17.03 13.81
C ARG A 148 6.28 16.52 14.03
N ASN A 149 7.08 16.49 12.97
CA ASN A 149 8.46 16.05 13.04
C ASN A 149 9.23 17.00 13.96
N ALA A 150 9.55 16.54 15.16
CA ALA A 150 10.23 17.32 16.20
C ALA A 150 11.57 17.88 15.71
N ALA A 151 12.30 17.13 14.88
CA ALA A 151 13.55 17.60 14.28
C ALA A 151 13.36 18.74 13.27
N LEU A 152 12.26 18.73 12.51
CA LEU A 152 11.87 19.85 11.63
C LEU A 152 11.45 21.10 12.41
N GLU A 153 10.86 20.92 13.60
CA GLU A 153 10.52 22.03 14.48
C GLU A 153 11.74 22.62 15.17
N ASP A 154 12.66 21.79 15.65
CA ASP A 154 13.92 22.26 16.23
C ASP A 154 14.79 22.97 15.19
N TRP A 155 14.82 22.48 13.94
CA TRP A 155 15.47 23.19 12.82
C TRP A 155 14.80 24.54 12.51
N ARG A 156 13.45 24.59 12.47
CA ARG A 156 12.71 25.86 12.28
C ARG A 156 12.85 26.84 13.44
N ARG A 157 13.07 26.35 14.66
CA ARG A 157 13.33 27.17 15.85
C ARG A 157 14.80 27.60 15.96
N GLY A 158 15.68 27.09 15.10
CA GLY A 158 17.12 27.43 15.11
C GLY A 158 17.88 26.80 16.28
N ASN A 159 17.41 25.69 16.84
CA ASN A 159 18.03 24.99 17.97
C ASN A 159 19.10 23.96 17.56
N VAL A 160 19.59 24.01 16.32
CA VAL A 160 20.63 23.12 15.77
C VAL A 160 21.87 23.93 15.41
#